data_AF-A0A0P1B2Y3-F1
#
_entry.id   AF-A0A0P1B2Y3-F1
#
_cell.length_a   1.000
_cell.length_b   1.000
_cell.length_c   1.000
_cell.angle_alpha   90.00
_cell.angle_beta   90.00
_cell.angle_gamma   90.00
#
_symmetry.space_group_name_H-M   'P 1'
#
loop_
_entity.id
_entity.type
_entity.pdbx_description
1 polymer ?
#
loop_
_entity_poly.entity_id
_entity_poly.type
_entity_poly.pdbx_seq_one_letter_code
_entity_poly.pdbx_strand_id
1 'polypeptide(L)'
;MVTKSKTPSTGQGDTKAAAAAAEAALANTNDPKVEEESQIKSGTFLFSDGSKYIGDYCLVGGKVVRQGRGSFDAGAEQYEGEWLNDQMHGRGRYCFGTGAIYDGEFQTNLFHGKGTYYWTDGAHYEGSWHLNRMHGDGVYKDKNGAEWRGRFINGKYDNGRILHVVR
;
A
#
# COMPACT_ATOMS: atom_id res chain seq x y z
N MET A 1 50.84 31.00 -23.28
CA MET A 1 50.98 31.54 -21.90
C MET A 1 49.95 32.64 -21.70
N VAL A 2 49.37 32.73 -20.50
CA VAL A 2 48.48 33.79 -19.97
C VAL A 2 47.18 34.07 -20.76
N THR A 3 46.10 33.46 -20.26
CA THR A 3 44.71 33.85 -20.49
C THR A 3 44.33 35.11 -19.71
N LYS A 4 43.36 35.91 -20.19
CA LYS A 4 42.59 36.85 -19.35
C LYS A 4 41.13 36.92 -19.79
N SER A 5 40.27 36.29 -18.99
CA SER A 5 38.80 36.44 -19.05
C SER A 5 38.37 37.69 -18.29
N LYS A 6 37.21 38.27 -18.63
CA LYS A 6 36.63 39.43 -17.90
C LYS A 6 35.11 39.28 -17.76
N THR A 7 34.67 39.10 -16.52
CA THR A 7 33.28 39.21 -15.99
C THR A 7 32.87 40.70 -15.86
N PRO A 8 31.62 41.13 -15.46
CA PRO A 8 30.74 40.48 -14.45
C PRO A 8 29.20 40.60 -14.64
N SER A 9 28.50 40.12 -13.59
CA SER A 9 27.24 40.65 -13.01
C SER A 9 25.91 40.06 -13.55
N THR A 10 24.90 39.71 -12.74
CA THR A 10 24.70 39.75 -11.26
C THR A 10 23.64 38.68 -10.92
N GLY A 11 23.83 37.79 -9.93
CA GLY A 11 23.17 37.84 -8.60
C GLY A 11 21.78 37.16 -8.59
N GLN A 12 21.15 36.66 -7.52
CA GLN A 12 21.41 36.31 -6.10
C GLN A 12 20.15 35.51 -5.66
N GLY A 13 20.09 34.63 -4.65
CA GLY A 13 21.04 34.01 -3.71
C GLY A 13 20.53 32.60 -3.34
N ASP A 14 21.33 31.70 -2.75
CA ASP A 14 21.60 31.56 -1.30
C ASP A 14 20.36 31.09 -0.50
N THR A 15 20.38 30.04 0.34
CA THR A 15 21.42 29.52 1.27
C THR A 15 21.43 27.96 1.34
N LYS A 16 22.58 27.24 1.49
CA LYS A 16 23.43 26.98 2.71
C LYS A 16 22.68 26.21 3.84
N ALA A 17 23.23 25.35 4.72
CA ALA A 17 24.49 24.59 4.88
C ALA A 17 24.40 23.77 6.21
N ALA A 18 25.20 22.74 6.55
CA ALA A 18 26.11 21.84 5.81
C ALA A 18 26.50 20.62 6.71
N ALA A 19 27.50 19.83 6.27
CA ALA A 19 28.06 18.59 6.84
C ALA A 19 29.16 18.76 7.94
N ALA A 20 29.44 17.69 8.70
CA ALA A 20 30.80 17.21 9.09
C ALA A 20 30.73 15.87 9.88
N ALA A 21 31.83 15.11 9.94
CA ALA A 21 31.93 13.75 10.51
C ALA A 21 33.13 13.58 11.47
N ALA A 22 33.21 12.46 12.22
CA ALA A 22 34.41 12.02 12.94
C ALA A 22 34.40 10.52 13.33
N GLU A 23 35.60 9.95 13.48
CA GLU A 23 35.93 8.53 13.69
C GLU A 23 37.09 8.38 14.71
N ALA A 24 37.38 7.24 15.35
CA ALA A 24 36.61 6.03 15.69
C ALA A 24 37.44 5.19 16.71
N ALA A 25 36.83 4.25 17.46
CA ALA A 25 37.57 3.34 18.35
C ALA A 25 36.83 2.01 18.61
N LEU A 26 37.57 0.89 18.66
CA LEU A 26 37.06 -0.44 19.03
C LEU A 26 37.16 -0.69 20.55
N ALA A 27 36.15 -1.34 21.11
CA ALA A 27 36.28 -2.24 22.27
C ALA A 27 35.17 -3.31 22.23
N ASN A 28 35.50 -4.55 22.61
CA ASN A 28 34.61 -5.71 22.56
C ASN A 28 34.16 -6.11 23.98
N THR A 29 32.86 -6.25 24.22
CA THR A 29 32.30 -6.95 25.38
C THR A 29 30.99 -7.64 24.98
N ASN A 30 30.91 -8.96 25.21
CA ASN A 30 29.66 -9.71 25.15
C ASN A 30 28.64 -9.16 26.16
N ASP A 31 27.39 -8.97 25.74
CA ASP A 31 26.22 -9.35 26.55
C ASP A 31 24.96 -9.47 25.66
N PRO A 32 24.01 -10.36 26.00
CA PRO A 32 22.96 -10.77 25.08
C PRO A 32 21.80 -9.76 25.05
N LYS A 33 21.68 -9.01 23.95
CA LYS A 33 20.37 -8.47 23.58
C LYS A 33 19.53 -9.60 23.01
N VAL A 34 18.78 -10.25 23.90
CA VAL A 34 17.54 -10.94 23.54
C VAL A 34 16.72 -9.92 22.74
N GLU A 35 16.50 -10.21 21.46
CA GLU A 35 15.52 -9.48 20.67
C GLU A 35 14.17 -9.74 21.34
N GLU A 36 13.58 -8.72 21.97
CA GLU A 36 12.20 -8.83 22.46
C GLU A 36 11.33 -9.13 21.24
N GLU A 37 10.90 -10.40 21.13
CA GLU A 37 9.88 -10.83 20.18
C GLU A 37 8.73 -9.84 20.28
N SER A 38 8.43 -9.12 19.19
CA SER A 38 7.52 -7.98 19.22
C SER A 38 6.10 -8.46 19.46
N GLN A 39 5.77 -8.70 20.73
CA GLN A 39 4.56 -9.39 21.15
C GLN A 39 3.34 -8.66 20.59
N ILE A 40 2.53 -9.40 19.84
CA ILE A 40 1.25 -8.88 19.33
C ILE A 40 0.33 -8.63 20.52
N LYS A 41 -0.21 -7.42 20.58
CA LYS A 41 -1.15 -6.91 21.59
C LYS A 41 -2.35 -6.34 20.85
N SER A 42 -3.52 -6.32 21.45
CA SER A 42 -4.71 -5.68 20.86
C SER A 42 -5.02 -4.36 21.57
N GLY A 43 -5.54 -3.36 20.86
CA GLY A 43 -5.81 -2.04 21.43
C GLY A 43 -6.62 -1.12 20.53
N THR A 44 -6.94 0.07 21.05
CA THR A 44 -7.68 1.13 20.37
C THR A 44 -6.84 2.41 20.35
N PHE A 45 -6.73 3.02 19.18
CA PHE A 45 -5.99 4.26 18.97
C PHE A 45 -6.90 5.29 18.30
N LEU A 46 -6.93 6.49 18.85
CA LEU A 46 -7.63 7.65 18.31
C LEU A 46 -6.58 8.67 17.88
N PHE A 47 -6.67 9.14 16.64
CA PHE A 47 -5.72 10.07 16.06
C PHE A 47 -6.29 11.50 16.04
N SER A 48 -5.41 12.50 15.93
CA SER A 48 -5.80 13.92 15.99
C SER A 48 -6.65 14.40 14.82
N ASP A 49 -6.69 13.65 13.72
CA ASP A 49 -7.57 13.87 12.56
C ASP A 49 -8.97 13.26 12.74
N GLY A 50 -9.23 12.60 13.87
CA GLY A 50 -10.48 11.90 14.17
C GLY A 50 -10.53 10.47 13.68
N SER A 51 -9.51 9.98 12.96
CA SER A 51 -9.43 8.57 12.56
C SER A 51 -9.21 7.65 13.78
N LYS A 52 -9.56 6.38 13.62
CA LYS A 52 -9.54 5.38 14.69
C LYS A 52 -9.03 4.04 14.19
N TYR A 53 -8.11 3.44 14.93
CA TYR A 53 -7.73 2.02 14.76
C TYR A 53 -8.22 1.21 15.96
N ILE A 54 -8.78 0.03 15.71
CA ILE A 54 -9.08 -0.99 16.73
C ILE A 54 -8.54 -2.32 16.20
N GLY A 55 -7.56 -2.91 16.88
CA GLY A 55 -6.99 -4.18 16.45
C GLY A 55 -5.63 -4.49 17.05
N ASP A 56 -4.99 -5.45 16.41
CA ASP A 56 -3.69 -5.99 16.79
C ASP A 56 -2.52 -5.07 16.37
N TYR A 57 -1.50 -5.01 17.19
CA TYR A 57 -0.30 -4.21 16.97
C TYR A 57 0.91 -4.83 17.67
N CYS A 58 2.11 -4.48 17.22
CA CYS A 58 3.34 -4.69 17.99
C CYS A 58 4.09 -3.36 18.16
N LEU A 59 5.18 -3.38 18.93
CA LEU A 59 6.09 -2.25 19.03
C LEU A 59 7.37 -2.52 18.23
N VAL A 60 7.71 -1.62 17.31
CA VAL A 60 8.95 -1.68 16.51
C VAL A 60 9.71 -0.37 16.75
N GLY A 61 10.87 -0.44 17.41
CA GLY A 61 11.66 0.75 17.76
C GLY A 61 10.89 1.75 18.63
N GLY A 62 10.01 1.27 19.52
CA GLY A 62 9.15 2.10 20.36
C GLY A 62 7.92 2.71 19.66
N LYS A 63 7.72 2.45 18.37
CA LYS A 63 6.53 2.88 17.62
C LYS A 63 5.50 1.76 17.56
N VAL A 64 4.22 2.12 17.70
CA VAL A 64 3.09 1.22 17.42
C VAL A 64 3.06 0.94 15.92
N VAL A 65 3.01 -0.34 15.56
CA VAL A 65 2.89 -0.83 14.18
C VAL A 65 1.72 -1.81 14.13
N ARG A 66 0.75 -1.59 13.23
CA ARG A 66 -0.41 -2.49 13.07
C ARG A 66 0.04 -3.84 12.53
N GLN A 67 -0.50 -4.90 13.12
CA GLN A 67 -0.25 -6.31 12.80
C GLN A 67 -1.57 -7.09 12.92
N GLY A 68 -1.56 -8.41 12.69
CA GLY A 68 -2.69 -9.28 13.04
C GLY A 68 -4.00 -8.84 12.39
N ARG A 69 -5.11 -8.78 13.15
CA ARG A 69 -6.40 -8.30 12.64
C ARG A 69 -6.77 -6.94 13.22
N GLY A 70 -7.40 -6.09 12.42
CA GLY A 70 -7.94 -4.83 12.91
C GLY A 70 -8.78 -4.06 11.91
N SER A 71 -9.58 -3.14 12.45
CA SER A 71 -10.37 -2.16 11.73
C SER A 71 -9.74 -0.78 11.83
N PHE A 72 -9.63 -0.09 10.69
CA PHE A 72 -9.23 1.30 10.59
C PHE A 72 -10.36 2.12 9.97
N ASP A 73 -10.78 3.16 10.66
CA ASP A 73 -11.86 4.06 10.29
C ASP A 73 -11.28 5.46 10.10
N ALA A 74 -11.21 5.92 8.85
CA ALA A 74 -10.76 7.25 8.45
C ALA A 74 -11.96 8.17 8.11
N GLY A 75 -13.15 7.87 8.64
CA GLY A 75 -14.38 8.61 8.40
C GLY A 75 -15.02 8.26 7.06
N ALA A 76 -14.44 8.74 5.96
CA ALA A 76 -14.93 8.44 4.61
C ALA A 76 -14.48 7.07 4.10
N GLU A 77 -13.27 6.64 4.47
CA GLU A 77 -12.68 5.36 4.05
C GLU A 77 -12.52 4.44 5.26
N GLN A 78 -12.78 3.15 5.07
CA GLN A 78 -12.76 2.16 6.15
C GLN A 78 -12.11 0.88 5.66
N TYR A 79 -11.27 0.27 6.49
CA TYR A 79 -10.72 -1.07 6.27
C TYR A 79 -11.02 -1.96 7.48
N GLU A 80 -11.35 -3.21 7.22
CA GLU A 80 -11.41 -4.27 8.21
C GLU A 80 -10.72 -5.52 7.65
N GLY A 81 -9.66 -6.00 8.30
CA GLY A 81 -8.91 -7.14 7.78
C GLY A 81 -7.58 -7.37 8.47
N GLU A 82 -6.70 -8.07 7.78
CA GLU A 82 -5.36 -8.40 8.26
C GLU A 82 -4.35 -7.27 7.97
N TRP A 83 -3.45 -7.04 8.93
CA TRP A 83 -2.39 -6.04 8.85
C TRP A 83 -1.04 -6.73 8.98
N LEU A 84 -0.08 -6.28 8.18
CA LEU A 84 1.31 -6.69 8.28
C LEU A 84 2.20 -5.45 8.13
N ASN A 85 2.92 -5.10 9.20
CA ASN A 85 3.83 -3.95 9.23
C ASN A 85 3.19 -2.64 8.74
N ASP A 86 2.05 -2.27 9.34
CA ASP A 86 1.21 -1.10 8.97
C ASP A 86 0.57 -1.12 7.57
N GLN A 87 0.65 -2.24 6.85
CA GLN A 87 0.07 -2.40 5.51
C GLN A 87 -1.12 -3.36 5.56
N MET A 88 -2.18 -3.07 4.78
CA MET A 88 -3.26 -4.02 4.54
C MET A 88 -2.68 -5.27 3.85
N HIS A 89 -3.00 -6.44 4.38
CA HIS A 89 -2.48 -7.74 3.96
C HIS A 89 -3.56 -8.81 4.12
N GLY A 90 -3.28 -10.06 3.72
CA GLY A 90 -4.16 -11.20 3.99
C GLY A 90 -5.59 -10.99 3.48
N ARG A 91 -6.61 -11.44 4.21
CA ARG A 91 -8.01 -11.15 3.91
C ARG A 91 -8.45 -9.82 4.52
N GLY A 92 -9.24 -9.05 3.78
CA GLY A 92 -9.90 -7.87 4.30
C GLY A 92 -10.97 -7.29 3.38
N ARG A 93 -11.65 -6.27 3.90
CA ARG A 93 -12.70 -5.51 3.23
C ARG A 93 -12.37 -4.02 3.34
N TYR A 94 -12.33 -3.33 2.20
CA TYR A 94 -12.06 -1.91 2.08
C TYR A 94 -13.28 -1.20 1.49
N CYS A 95 -13.84 -0.25 2.24
CA CYS A 95 -14.87 0.67 1.79
C CYS A 95 -14.19 1.99 1.39
N PHE A 96 -14.30 2.36 0.12
CA PHE A 96 -13.78 3.61 -0.42
C PHE A 96 -14.68 4.79 -0.04
N GLY A 97 -14.10 5.99 0.01
CA GLY A 97 -14.85 7.24 0.21
C GLY A 97 -15.86 7.58 -0.89
N THR A 98 -15.80 6.87 -2.02
CA THR A 98 -16.80 6.92 -3.10
C THR A 98 -18.05 6.09 -2.79
N GLY A 99 -18.00 5.17 -1.82
CA GLY A 99 -19.00 4.13 -1.57
C GLY A 99 -18.74 2.81 -2.32
N ALA A 100 -17.69 2.72 -3.14
CA ALA A 100 -17.25 1.45 -3.71
C ALA A 100 -16.66 0.53 -2.62
N ILE A 101 -16.66 -0.78 -2.85
CA ILE A 101 -16.19 -1.78 -1.86
C ILE A 101 -15.30 -2.80 -2.56
N TYR A 102 -14.17 -3.15 -1.94
CA TYR A 102 -13.42 -4.36 -2.25
C TYR A 102 -13.45 -5.32 -1.07
N ASP A 103 -13.76 -6.59 -1.32
CA ASP A 103 -13.73 -7.68 -0.32
C ASP A 103 -12.86 -8.81 -0.89
N GLY A 104 -11.69 -9.05 -0.32
CA GLY A 104 -10.70 -9.88 -1.00
C GLY A 104 -9.37 -10.03 -0.28
N GLU A 105 -8.35 -10.42 -1.05
CA GLU A 105 -6.98 -10.56 -0.59
C GLU A 105 -6.16 -9.28 -0.85
N PHE A 106 -5.27 -8.97 0.08
CA PHE A 106 -4.39 -7.81 0.04
C PHE A 106 -2.93 -8.24 0.14
N GLN A 107 -2.06 -7.54 -0.58
CA GLN A 107 -0.62 -7.63 -0.43
C GLN A 107 -0.03 -6.22 -0.50
N THR A 108 0.52 -5.74 0.62
CA THR A 108 1.21 -4.43 0.68
C THR A 108 0.31 -3.27 0.23
N ASN A 109 -0.89 -3.18 0.82
CA ASN A 109 -1.94 -2.22 0.48
C ASN A 109 -2.56 -2.36 -0.93
N LEU A 110 -2.20 -3.39 -1.70
CA LEU A 110 -2.73 -3.63 -3.04
C LEU A 110 -3.68 -4.85 -3.06
N PHE A 111 -4.75 -4.77 -3.83
CA PHE A 111 -5.60 -5.91 -4.14
C PHE A 111 -4.81 -6.98 -4.87
N HIS A 112 -4.90 -8.20 -4.38
CA HIS A 112 -4.17 -9.38 -4.85
C HIS A 112 -5.07 -10.62 -4.74
N GLY A 113 -4.60 -11.79 -5.20
CA GLY A 113 -5.24 -13.07 -4.89
C GLY A 113 -6.67 -13.16 -5.41
N LYS A 114 -7.62 -13.59 -4.57
CA LYS A 114 -9.05 -13.64 -4.90
C LYS A 114 -9.85 -12.57 -4.16
N GLY A 115 -10.68 -11.83 -4.89
CA GLY A 115 -11.55 -10.82 -4.31
C GLY A 115 -12.67 -10.36 -5.23
N THR A 116 -13.65 -9.68 -4.63
CA THR A 116 -14.79 -9.07 -5.31
C THR A 116 -14.74 -7.56 -5.13
N TYR A 117 -14.80 -6.83 -6.24
CA TYR A 117 -14.96 -5.38 -6.23
C TYR A 117 -16.40 -5.02 -6.64
N TYR A 118 -17.04 -4.16 -5.87
CA TYR A 118 -18.38 -3.62 -6.09
C TYR A 118 -18.26 -2.14 -6.42
N TRP A 119 -18.71 -1.77 -7.63
CA TRP A 119 -18.85 -0.38 -8.04
C TRP A 119 -20.16 0.21 -7.51
N THR A 120 -20.18 1.54 -7.35
CA THR A 120 -21.32 2.30 -6.82
C THR A 120 -22.54 2.30 -7.75
N ASP A 121 -22.37 1.95 -9.02
CA ASP A 121 -23.46 1.81 -10.00
C ASP A 121 -24.13 0.42 -9.95
N GLY A 122 -23.65 -0.50 -9.10
CA GLY A 122 -24.13 -1.87 -8.98
C GLY A 122 -23.38 -2.90 -9.82
N ALA A 123 -22.44 -2.49 -10.67
CA ALA A 123 -21.52 -3.42 -11.32
C ALA A 123 -20.62 -4.11 -10.27
N HIS A 124 -20.14 -5.31 -10.57
CA HIS A 124 -19.14 -5.99 -9.73
C HIS A 124 -18.24 -6.92 -10.53
N TYR A 125 -17.03 -7.16 -10.02
CA TYR A 125 -16.09 -8.14 -10.53
C TYR A 125 -15.72 -9.10 -9.41
N GLU A 126 -16.03 -10.38 -9.57
CA GLU A 126 -15.56 -11.47 -8.72
C GLU A 126 -14.44 -12.21 -9.45
N GLY A 127 -13.25 -12.29 -8.88
CA GLY A 127 -12.17 -13.03 -9.54
C GLY A 127 -10.78 -12.81 -8.98
N SER A 128 -9.83 -12.89 -9.90
CA SER A 128 -8.40 -12.87 -9.63
C SER A 128 -7.85 -11.45 -9.72
N TRP A 129 -6.98 -11.07 -8.80
CA TRP A 129 -6.42 -9.72 -8.69
C TRP A 129 -4.89 -9.75 -8.63
N HIS A 130 -4.27 -8.76 -9.26
CA HIS A 130 -2.83 -8.55 -9.20
C HIS A 130 -2.52 -7.05 -9.26
N LEU A 131 -1.92 -6.50 -8.20
CA LEU A 131 -1.47 -5.11 -8.10
C LEU A 131 -2.58 -4.10 -8.44
N ASN A 132 -3.72 -4.17 -7.73
CA ASN A 132 -4.93 -3.35 -7.97
C ASN A 132 -5.64 -3.56 -9.32
N ARG A 133 -5.31 -4.60 -10.09
CA ARG A 133 -5.95 -4.88 -11.38
C ARG A 133 -6.63 -6.24 -11.40
N MET A 134 -7.81 -6.30 -12.01
CA MET A 134 -8.45 -7.56 -12.43
C MET A 134 -7.47 -8.30 -13.36
N HIS A 135 -7.03 -9.49 -12.97
CA HIS A 135 -5.98 -10.24 -13.65
C HIS A 135 -6.09 -11.73 -13.37
N GLY A 136 -6.20 -12.55 -14.41
CA GLY A 136 -6.49 -13.98 -14.32
C GLY A 136 -7.97 -14.25 -14.53
N ASP A 137 -8.46 -15.40 -14.07
CA ASP A 137 -9.85 -15.79 -14.31
C ASP A 137 -10.81 -15.06 -13.36
N GLY A 138 -11.96 -14.63 -13.89
CA GLY A 138 -12.99 -13.91 -13.14
C GLY A 138 -14.29 -13.71 -13.91
N VAL A 139 -15.19 -12.97 -13.29
CA VAL A 139 -16.55 -12.68 -13.73
C VAL A 139 -16.82 -11.20 -13.48
N TYR A 140 -16.97 -10.42 -14.55
CA TYR A 140 -17.49 -9.05 -14.46
C TYR A 140 -18.99 -9.07 -14.76
N LYS A 141 -19.79 -8.37 -13.95
CA LYS A 141 -21.20 -8.06 -14.20
C LYS A 141 -21.39 -6.56 -14.22
N ASP A 142 -21.99 -6.03 -15.28
CA ASP A 142 -22.35 -4.61 -15.31
C ASP A 142 -23.61 -4.32 -14.47
N LYS A 143 -23.88 -3.03 -14.27
CA LYS A 143 -25.09 -2.51 -13.61
C LYS A 143 -26.42 -2.94 -14.26
N ASN A 144 -26.40 -3.51 -15.45
CA ASN A 144 -27.59 -3.99 -16.18
C ASN A 144 -27.74 -5.52 -16.09
N GLY A 145 -26.78 -6.23 -15.46
CA GLY A 145 -26.77 -7.68 -15.32
C GLY A 145 -26.10 -8.44 -16.47
N ALA A 146 -25.46 -7.78 -17.44
CA ALA A 146 -24.66 -8.46 -18.46
C ALA A 146 -23.40 -9.08 -17.82
N GLU A 147 -23.09 -10.34 -18.12
CA GLU A 147 -21.95 -11.08 -17.54
C GLU A 147 -20.84 -11.34 -18.57
N TRP A 148 -19.60 -11.04 -18.18
CA TRP A 148 -18.37 -11.40 -18.90
C TRP A 148 -17.53 -12.32 -18.03
N ARG A 149 -17.55 -13.62 -18.36
CA ARG A 149 -16.82 -14.67 -17.65
C ARG A 149 -15.65 -15.16 -18.49
N GLY A 150 -14.44 -15.09 -17.95
CA GLY A 150 -13.23 -15.50 -18.66
C GLY A 150 -11.96 -14.94 -18.03
N ARG A 151 -10.91 -14.83 -18.84
CA ARG A 151 -9.63 -14.25 -18.43
C ARG A 151 -9.66 -12.74 -18.52
N PHE A 152 -9.01 -12.08 -17.57
CA PHE A 152 -8.76 -10.65 -17.55
C PHE A 152 -7.25 -10.42 -17.49
N ILE A 153 -6.75 -9.40 -18.18
CA ILE A 153 -5.34 -9.02 -18.19
C ILE A 153 -5.24 -7.52 -17.94
N ASN A 154 -4.66 -7.14 -16.80
CA ASN A 154 -4.44 -5.74 -16.41
C ASN A 154 -5.71 -4.86 -16.49
N GLY A 155 -6.84 -5.38 -16.00
CA GLY A 155 -8.13 -4.68 -15.97
C GLY A 155 -8.97 -4.80 -17.26
N LYS A 156 -8.49 -5.51 -18.29
CA LYS A 156 -9.23 -5.70 -19.56
C LYS A 156 -9.67 -7.15 -19.72
N TYR A 157 -10.90 -7.36 -20.15
CA TYR A 157 -11.40 -8.68 -20.54
C TYR A 157 -10.63 -9.21 -21.76
N ASP A 158 -10.01 -10.38 -21.64
CA ASP A 158 -9.35 -11.08 -22.73
C ASP A 158 -10.41 -11.87 -23.51
N ASN A 159 -10.75 -11.36 -24.70
CA ASN A 159 -11.73 -11.98 -25.59
C ASN A 159 -11.14 -13.09 -26.48
N GLY A 160 -9.89 -13.53 -26.21
CA GLY A 160 -9.20 -14.55 -26.99
C GLY A 160 -8.76 -14.13 -28.39
N ARG A 161 -9.05 -12.88 -28.82
CA ARG A 161 -8.55 -12.35 -30.08
C ARG A 161 -7.13 -11.84 -29.91
N ILE A 162 -6.19 -12.79 -29.94
CA ILE A 162 -4.79 -12.47 -30.26
C ILE A 162 -4.80 -11.83 -31.66
N LEU A 163 -4.64 -10.51 -31.72
CA LEU A 163 -4.21 -9.84 -32.95
C LEU A 163 -2.76 -10.24 -33.21
N HIS A 164 -2.59 -11.41 -33.82
CA HIS A 164 -1.31 -11.92 -34.27
C HIS A 164 -0.89 -11.12 -35.50
N VAL A 165 -0.46 -9.87 -35.28
CA VAL A 165 0.09 -9.01 -36.34
C VAL A 165 1.47 -9.55 -36.69
N VAL A 166 1.50 -10.56 -37.58
CA VAL A 166 2.68 -10.90 -38.34
C VAL A 166 2.77 -9.93 -39.50
N ARG A 167 3.69 -8.97 -39.43
CA ARG A 167 4.29 -8.28 -40.58
C ARG A 167 5.56 -7.57 -40.16
#